data_AF-A0A8T5AT30-F1
#
_entry.id   AF-A0A8T5AT30-F1
#
_cell.length_a   1.000
_cell.length_b   1.000
_cell.length_c   1.000
_cell.angle_alpha   90.00
_cell.angle_beta   90.00
_cell.angle_gamma   90.00
#
_symmetry.space_group_name_H-M   'P 1'
#
loop_
_entity.id
_entity.type
_entity.pdbx_description
1 polymer ?
#
loop_
_entity_poly.entity_id
_entity_poly.type
_entity_poly.pdbx_seq_one_letter_code
_entity_poly.pdbx_strand_id
1 'polypeptide(L)'
;MDDSRASSRAVSLLDVISRLFESGEYFGDLPAGVINVELITSEAVRVMFVDKVDCDLFCIIAVEEGYSIDARGYAPRIIDRGNIIARVGSRSDPGADRNIFIYLFPTSPGAMSMYMKAAAIRFGILNPATNKINMEKLLKHNMKVIRLIERYRKTRYKDLIREMET
;
A
#
# COMPACT_ATOMS: atom_id res chain seq x y z
N MET A 1 -9.38 19.35 -34.98
CA MET A 1 -10.11 18.84 -33.80
C MET A 1 -9.66 17.41 -33.65
N ASP A 2 -8.63 17.21 -32.84
CA ASP A 2 -7.96 15.92 -32.71
C ASP A 2 -8.64 15.15 -31.59
N ASP A 3 -9.38 14.13 -32.00
CA ASP A 3 -10.21 13.28 -31.16
C ASP A 3 -9.30 12.26 -30.46
N SER A 4 -8.52 12.75 -29.49
CA SER A 4 -7.71 11.90 -28.62
C SER A 4 -8.60 11.27 -27.56
N ARG A 5 -9.41 10.28 -27.97
CA ARG A 5 -9.81 9.20 -27.06
C ARG A 5 -8.56 8.41 -26.70
N ALA A 6 -7.73 8.97 -25.84
CA ALA A 6 -6.75 8.21 -25.11
C ALA A 6 -7.55 7.16 -24.33
N SER A 7 -7.47 5.91 -24.75
CA SER A 7 -7.85 4.77 -23.94
C SER A 7 -7.28 5.01 -22.54
N SER A 8 -8.15 5.30 -21.56
CA SER A 8 -7.73 5.56 -20.18
C SER A 8 -7.25 4.23 -19.63
N ARG A 9 -5.97 3.94 -19.83
CA ARG A 9 -5.34 2.74 -19.29
C ARG A 9 -5.61 2.73 -17.80
N ALA A 10 -6.33 1.71 -17.33
CA ALA A 10 -6.70 1.59 -15.92
C ALA A 10 -5.45 1.73 -15.06
N VAL A 11 -5.36 2.84 -14.33
CA VAL A 11 -4.21 3.14 -13.46
C VAL A 11 -4.28 2.19 -12.28
N SER A 12 -3.18 1.50 -11.97
CA SER A 12 -3.08 0.62 -10.80
C SER A 12 -2.49 1.35 -9.60
N LEU A 13 -2.70 0.84 -8.39
CA LEU A 13 -1.99 1.39 -7.20
C LEU A 13 -0.46 1.29 -7.35
N LEU A 14 0.05 0.30 -8.08
CA LEU A 14 1.48 0.19 -8.35
C LEU A 14 1.99 1.40 -9.15
N ASP A 15 1.27 1.82 -10.18
CA ASP A 15 1.66 2.95 -11.03
C ASP A 15 1.69 4.25 -10.21
N VAL A 16 0.65 4.48 -9.39
CA VAL A 16 0.55 5.66 -8.53
C VAL A 16 1.68 5.68 -7.50
N ILE A 17 1.87 4.57 -6.78
CA ILE A 17 2.88 4.48 -5.71
C ILE A 17 4.29 4.60 -6.29
N SER A 18 4.57 3.97 -7.44
CA SER A 18 5.90 4.06 -8.07
C SER A 18 6.24 5.51 -8.41
N ARG A 19 5.29 6.26 -8.99
CA ARG A 19 5.48 7.69 -9.25
C ARG A 19 5.63 8.50 -7.97
N LEU A 20 4.87 8.23 -6.92
CA LEU A 20 5.04 8.92 -5.63
C LEU A 20 6.45 8.74 -5.06
N PHE A 21 7.05 7.56 -5.20
CA PHE A 21 8.42 7.33 -4.76
C PHE A 21 9.48 7.99 -5.67
N GLU A 22 9.16 8.23 -6.94
CA GLU A 22 10.06 8.89 -7.92
C GLU A 22 9.99 10.42 -7.84
N SER A 23 8.79 11.00 -7.81
CA SER A 23 8.55 12.45 -7.91
C SER A 23 8.05 13.11 -6.63
N GLY A 24 7.72 12.32 -5.59
CA GLY A 24 7.14 12.82 -4.33
C GLY A 24 5.65 13.16 -4.41
N GLU A 25 5.13 13.44 -5.61
CA GLU A 25 3.74 13.82 -5.85
C GLU A 25 3.16 13.09 -7.07
N TYR A 26 1.84 12.92 -7.10
CA TYR A 26 1.09 12.32 -8.21
C TYR A 26 -0.16 13.14 -8.53
N PHE A 27 -0.28 13.56 -9.79
CA PHE A 27 -1.38 14.41 -10.29
C PHE A 27 -2.24 13.75 -11.38
N GLY A 28 -2.11 12.44 -11.59
CA GLY A 28 -2.87 11.71 -12.60
C GLY A 28 -4.20 11.14 -12.09
N ASP A 29 -4.87 10.37 -12.94
CA ASP A 29 -6.08 9.66 -12.56
C ASP A 29 -5.82 8.61 -11.49
N LEU A 30 -6.70 8.54 -10.50
CA LEU A 30 -6.60 7.53 -9.44
C LEU A 30 -7.36 6.25 -9.81
N PRO A 31 -6.91 5.09 -9.31
CA PRO A 31 -7.63 3.84 -9.49
C PRO A 31 -9.07 3.94 -8.95
N ALA A 32 -10.02 3.28 -9.61
CA ALA A 32 -11.41 3.24 -9.17
C ALA A 32 -11.55 2.90 -7.67
N GLY A 33 -12.37 3.68 -6.96
CA GLY A 33 -12.60 3.58 -5.52
C GLY A 33 -11.58 4.31 -4.65
N VAL A 34 -10.53 4.92 -5.22
CA VAL A 34 -9.48 5.67 -4.50
C VAL A 34 -9.67 7.17 -4.74
N ILE A 35 -9.59 7.96 -3.68
CA ILE A 35 -9.71 9.42 -3.74
C ILE A 35 -8.41 10.16 -3.48
N ASN A 36 -7.45 9.52 -2.79
CA ASN A 36 -6.13 10.08 -2.58
C ASN A 36 -5.10 8.98 -2.31
N VAL A 37 -3.87 9.18 -2.77
CA VAL A 37 -2.70 8.38 -2.40
C VAL A 37 -1.57 9.33 -2.08
N GLU A 38 -0.98 9.18 -0.89
CA GLU A 38 0.01 10.14 -0.38
C GLU A 38 1.16 9.43 0.33
N LEU A 39 2.37 9.93 0.12
CA LEU A 39 3.55 9.54 0.87
C LEU A 39 3.61 10.34 2.18
N ILE A 40 3.30 9.70 3.31
CA ILE A 40 3.24 10.35 4.64
C ILE A 40 4.64 10.45 5.26
N THR A 41 5.48 9.44 5.02
CA THR A 41 6.89 9.39 5.39
C THR A 41 7.65 8.64 4.30
N SER A 42 8.98 8.60 4.37
CA SER A 42 9.80 7.78 3.46
C SER A 42 9.45 6.29 3.43
N GLU A 43 8.68 5.79 4.40
CA GLU A 43 8.34 4.38 4.56
C GLU A 43 6.82 4.12 4.67
N ALA A 44 5.98 5.15 4.60
CA ALA A 44 4.53 5.01 4.80
C ALA A 44 3.73 5.70 3.71
N VAL A 45 2.86 4.94 3.03
CA VAL A 45 1.91 5.44 2.05
C VAL A 45 0.49 5.33 2.61
N ARG A 46 -0.30 6.40 2.47
CA ARG A 46 -1.72 6.40 2.79
C ARG A 46 -2.52 6.27 1.50
N VAL A 47 -3.42 5.28 1.46
CA VAL A 47 -4.42 5.12 0.41
C VAL A 47 -5.78 5.43 1.02
N MET A 48 -6.46 6.45 0.50
CA MET A 48 -7.77 6.88 0.97
C MET A 48 -8.83 6.45 -0.04
N PHE A 49 -9.86 5.76 0.46
CA PHE A 49 -10.95 5.22 -0.36
C PHE A 49 -12.19 6.12 -0.35
N VAL A 50 -13.07 5.94 -1.33
CA VAL A 50 -14.35 6.69 -1.46
C VAL A 50 -15.29 6.46 -0.28
N ASP A 51 -15.19 5.30 0.36
CA ASP A 51 -16.02 4.90 1.50
C ASP A 51 -15.16 4.25 2.60
N LYS A 52 -15.83 3.87 3.70
CA LYS A 52 -15.19 3.20 4.82
C LYS A 52 -14.57 1.87 4.38
N VAL A 53 -13.38 1.58 4.89
CA VAL A 53 -12.70 0.31 4.67
C VAL A 53 -13.52 -0.84 5.25
N ASP A 54 -13.85 -1.79 4.40
CA ASP A 54 -14.43 -3.07 4.81
C ASP A 54 -13.34 -3.90 5.49
N CYS A 55 -13.33 -3.86 6.82
CA CYS A 55 -12.31 -4.49 7.63
C CYS A 55 -12.35 -6.03 7.52
N ASP A 56 -13.53 -6.61 7.37
CA ASP A 56 -13.70 -8.07 7.27
C ASP A 56 -13.14 -8.55 5.93
N LEU A 57 -13.51 -7.89 4.83
CA LEU A 57 -12.95 -8.17 3.50
C LEU A 57 -11.42 -8.00 3.49
N PHE A 58 -10.92 -6.91 4.07
CA PHE A 58 -9.49 -6.64 4.11
C PHE A 58 -8.73 -7.73 4.89
N CYS A 59 -9.29 -8.16 6.02
CA CYS A 59 -8.74 -9.25 6.82
C CYS A 59 -8.73 -10.59 6.07
N ILE A 60 -9.84 -10.95 5.41
CA ILE A 60 -9.94 -12.20 4.62
C ILE A 60 -8.84 -12.23 3.56
N ILE A 61 -8.71 -11.16 2.76
CA ILE A 61 -7.70 -11.08 1.70
C ILE A 61 -6.29 -11.14 2.29
N ALA A 62 -6.03 -10.50 3.43
CA ALA A 62 -4.73 -10.55 4.08
C ALA A 62 -4.35 -11.97 4.52
N VAL A 63 -5.29 -12.74 5.07
CA VAL A 63 -5.07 -14.14 5.43
C VAL A 63 -4.81 -15.00 4.20
N GLU A 64 -5.56 -14.80 3.12
CA GLU A 64 -5.34 -15.49 1.84
C GLU A 64 -3.95 -15.21 1.22
N GLU A 65 -3.39 -14.01 1.43
CA GLU A 65 -2.03 -13.65 1.02
C GLU A 65 -0.94 -14.12 2.02
N GLY A 66 -1.33 -14.86 3.06
CA GLY A 66 -0.46 -15.47 4.06
C GLY A 66 0.04 -14.50 5.13
N TYR A 67 -0.68 -13.42 5.40
CA TYR A 67 -0.39 -12.51 6.50
C TYR A 67 -1.17 -12.90 7.76
N SER A 68 -0.68 -12.43 8.92
CA SER A 68 -1.40 -12.55 10.19
C SER A 68 -2.14 -11.23 10.49
N ILE A 69 -3.17 -11.30 11.33
CA ILE A 69 -3.95 -10.13 11.74
C ILE A 69 -3.74 -9.90 13.24
N ASP A 70 -3.46 -8.65 13.62
CA ASP A 70 -3.55 -8.19 15.00
C ASP A 70 -4.80 -7.32 15.17
N ALA A 71 -5.75 -7.80 15.97
CA ALA A 71 -7.07 -7.20 16.20
C ALA A 71 -7.35 -7.00 17.71
N ARG A 72 -6.34 -6.56 18.48
CA ARG A 72 -6.43 -6.32 19.94
C ARG A 72 -7.27 -5.07 20.31
N GLY A 73 -8.52 -4.99 19.85
CA GLY A 73 -9.47 -3.92 20.23
C GLY A 73 -9.33 -2.61 19.45
N TYR A 74 -8.57 -2.62 18.35
CA TYR A 74 -8.39 -1.49 17.43
C TYR A 74 -8.70 -1.90 16.00
N ALA A 75 -8.71 -0.93 15.09
CA ALA A 75 -8.81 -1.22 13.65
C ALA A 75 -7.70 -2.21 13.22
N PRO A 76 -8.01 -3.20 12.36
CA PRO A 76 -7.10 -4.30 12.07
C PRO A 76 -5.72 -3.85 11.57
N ARG A 77 -4.68 -4.56 12.04
CA ARG A 77 -3.31 -4.43 11.56
C ARG A 77 -2.88 -5.72 10.90
N ILE A 78 -2.33 -5.60 9.71
CA ILE A 78 -1.81 -6.73 8.95
C ILE A 78 -0.32 -6.88 9.27
N ILE A 79 0.06 -8.09 9.66
CA ILE A 79 1.38 -8.43 10.20
C ILE A 79 2.08 -9.43 9.28
N ASP A 80 3.34 -9.15 8.94
CA ASP A 80 4.25 -10.10 8.30
C ASP A 80 5.46 -10.32 9.21
N ARG A 81 5.68 -11.54 9.70
CA ARG A 81 6.81 -11.92 10.57
C ARG A 81 7.06 -10.94 11.74
N GLY A 82 5.99 -10.46 12.36
CA GLY A 82 6.03 -9.51 13.49
C GLY A 82 6.19 -8.04 13.10
N ASN A 83 6.19 -7.70 11.81
CA ASN A 83 6.20 -6.33 11.30
C ASN A 83 4.81 -5.91 10.84
N ILE A 84 4.35 -4.71 11.21
CA ILE A 84 3.11 -4.15 10.66
C ILE A 84 3.37 -3.72 9.22
N ILE A 85 2.68 -4.34 8.25
CA ILE A 85 2.80 -4.00 6.83
C ILE A 85 1.64 -3.14 6.32
N ALA A 86 0.49 -3.24 6.98
CA ALA A 86 -0.65 -2.37 6.70
C ALA A 86 -1.52 -2.17 7.95
N ARG A 87 -2.22 -1.04 8.04
CA ARG A 87 -3.26 -0.81 9.06
C ARG A 87 -4.40 0.02 8.50
N VAL A 88 -5.61 -0.23 8.98
CA VAL A 88 -6.75 0.65 8.74
C VAL A 88 -6.61 1.91 9.61
N GLY A 89 -7.04 3.06 9.07
CA GLY A 89 -7.08 4.32 9.79
C GLY A 89 -8.05 4.28 10.98
N SER A 90 -7.69 5.02 12.01
CA SER A 90 -8.47 5.23 13.23
C SER A 90 -9.22 6.56 13.16
N ARG A 91 -10.16 6.79 14.09
CA ARG A 91 -10.93 8.06 14.15
C ARG A 91 -10.06 9.32 14.28
N SER A 92 -8.83 9.19 14.79
CA SER A 92 -7.88 10.30 14.92
C SER A 92 -7.05 10.55 13.65
N ASP A 93 -7.05 9.63 12.68
CA ASP A 93 -6.33 9.83 11.42
C ASP A 93 -7.17 10.73 10.47
N PRO A 94 -6.57 11.66 9.69
CA PRO A 94 -7.33 12.41 8.69
C PRO A 94 -7.92 11.48 7.63
N GLY A 95 -9.24 11.55 7.41
CA GLY A 95 -9.99 10.57 6.60
C GLY A 95 -10.46 9.32 7.36
N ALA A 96 -10.16 9.24 8.66
CA ALA A 96 -10.62 8.22 9.59
C ALA A 96 -10.46 6.78 9.08
N ASP A 97 -11.54 6.00 9.13
CA ASP A 97 -11.62 4.60 8.74
C ASP A 97 -11.77 4.37 7.23
N ARG A 98 -11.58 5.42 6.41
CA ARG A 98 -11.49 5.33 4.94
C ARG A 98 -10.06 5.10 4.45
N ASN A 99 -9.09 5.09 5.35
CA ASN A 99 -7.68 4.95 5.01
C ASN A 99 -7.18 3.53 5.21
N ILE A 100 -6.31 3.10 4.32
CA ILE A 100 -5.32 2.06 4.61
C ILE A 100 -3.92 2.70 4.52
N PHE A 101 -3.17 2.58 5.59
CA PHE A 101 -1.74 2.89 5.61
C PHE A 101 -0.97 1.63 5.28
N ILE A 102 -0.04 1.70 4.34
CA ILE A 102 0.92 0.64 4.05
C ILE A 102 2.33 1.09 4.35
N TYR A 103 3.15 0.13 4.79
CA TYR A 103 4.54 0.35 5.17
C TYR A 103 5.46 -0.36 4.19
N LEU A 104 6.27 0.41 3.48
CA LEU A 104 7.14 -0.07 2.40
C LEU A 104 8.60 0.23 2.75
N PHE A 105 9.50 -0.69 2.42
CA PHE A 105 10.92 -0.47 2.63
C PHE A 105 11.44 0.56 1.62
N PRO A 106 12.05 1.67 2.07
CA PRO A 106 12.70 2.61 1.17
C PRO A 106 13.96 1.99 0.55
N THR A 107 14.37 2.51 -0.60
CA THR A 107 15.56 2.06 -1.36
C THR A 107 16.89 2.53 -0.76
N SER A 108 16.85 3.33 0.30
CA SER A 108 18.04 3.81 1.03
C SER A 108 17.94 3.44 2.51
N PRO A 109 18.99 2.84 3.11
CA PRO A 109 19.02 2.56 4.55
C PRO A 109 18.93 3.83 5.40
N GLY A 110 19.39 4.97 4.89
CA GLY A 110 19.32 6.25 5.60
C GLY A 110 17.90 6.76 5.78
N ALA A 111 16.97 6.33 4.92
CA ALA A 111 15.56 6.71 4.95
C ALA A 111 14.69 5.78 5.82
N MET A 112 15.26 4.71 6.37
CA MET A 112 14.56 3.77 7.24
C MET A 112 14.58 4.24 8.69
N SER A 113 13.42 4.21 9.37
CA SER A 113 13.37 4.32 10.81
C SER A 113 14.14 3.16 11.49
N MET A 114 14.45 3.28 12.79
CA MET A 114 15.11 2.19 13.52
C MET A 114 14.27 0.90 13.51
N TYR A 115 12.95 1.04 13.63
CA TYR A 115 12.01 -0.07 13.54
C TYR A 115 12.06 -0.73 12.15
N MET A 116 12.03 0.09 11.09
CA MET A 116 12.10 -0.41 9.72
C MET A 116 13.44 -1.06 9.40
N LYS A 117 14.57 -0.55 9.93
CA LYS A 117 15.88 -1.23 9.80
C LYS A 117 15.87 -2.61 10.44
N ALA A 118 15.32 -2.73 11.64
CA ALA A 118 15.22 -4.03 12.33
C ALA A 118 14.33 -5.01 11.54
N ALA A 119 13.22 -4.53 10.97
CA ALA A 119 12.40 -5.33 10.07
C ALA A 119 13.19 -5.73 8.80
N ALA A 120 13.86 -4.79 8.14
CA ALA A 120 14.63 -5.05 6.92
C ALA A 120 15.71 -6.12 7.14
N ILE A 121 16.39 -6.11 8.29
CA ILE A 121 17.35 -7.16 8.68
C ILE A 121 16.63 -8.51 8.83
N ARG A 122 15.49 -8.55 9.52
CA ARG A 122 14.68 -9.77 9.73
C ARG A 122 14.20 -10.38 8.41
N PHE A 123 13.85 -9.56 7.43
CA PHE A 123 13.46 -10.01 6.08
C PHE A 123 14.68 -10.32 5.19
N GLY A 124 15.90 -10.05 5.66
CA GLY A 124 17.13 -10.18 4.88
C GLY A 124 17.23 -9.19 3.72
N ILE A 125 16.48 -8.08 3.80
CA ILE A 125 16.51 -6.95 2.88
C ILE A 125 17.72 -6.08 3.17
N LEU A 126 18.07 -5.87 4.43
CA LEU A 126 19.25 -5.10 4.83
C LEU A 126 20.31 -6.02 5.44
N ASN A 127 21.53 -5.96 4.93
CA ASN A 127 22.67 -6.63 5.55
C ASN A 127 23.22 -5.77 6.70
N PRO A 128 23.19 -6.24 7.96
CA PRO A 128 23.58 -5.42 9.11
C PRO A 128 25.08 -5.10 9.18
N ALA A 129 25.94 -5.93 8.57
CA ALA A 129 27.39 -5.74 8.59
C ALA A 129 27.87 -4.75 7.52
N THR A 130 27.19 -4.70 6.38
CA THR A 130 27.61 -3.88 5.21
C THR A 130 26.67 -2.73 4.91
N ASN A 131 25.51 -2.67 5.57
CA ASN A 131 24.42 -1.74 5.31
C ASN A 131 23.91 -1.77 3.84
N LYS A 132 24.21 -2.85 3.10
CA LYS A 132 23.76 -3.03 1.71
C LYS A 132 22.35 -3.60 1.66
N ILE A 133 21.55 -3.07 0.74
CA ILE A 133 20.19 -3.54 0.47
C ILE A 133 20.22 -4.67 -0.56
N ASN A 134 19.50 -5.75 -0.28
CA ASN A 134 19.13 -6.77 -1.25
C ASN A 134 17.88 -6.29 -2.01
N MET A 135 18.10 -5.77 -3.22
CA MET A 135 17.04 -5.18 -4.04
C MET A 135 15.96 -6.19 -4.46
N GLU A 136 16.32 -7.44 -4.73
CA GLU A 136 15.36 -8.48 -5.09
C GLU A 136 14.36 -8.72 -3.95
N LYS A 137 14.85 -8.89 -2.73
CA LYS A 137 14.01 -9.08 -1.54
C LYS A 137 13.20 -7.82 -1.23
N LEU A 138 13.77 -6.64 -1.39
CA LEU A 138 13.08 -5.37 -1.21
C LEU A 138 11.88 -5.28 -2.15
N LEU A 139 12.12 -5.43 -3.46
CA LEU A 139 11.08 -5.36 -4.48
C LEU A 139 10.03 -6.44 -4.26
N LYS A 140 10.44 -7.68 -4.00
CA LYS A 140 9.52 -8.78 -3.71
C LYS A 140 8.61 -8.46 -2.52
N HIS A 141 9.15 -7.90 -1.43
CA HIS A 141 8.36 -7.52 -0.27
C HIS A 141 7.40 -6.38 -0.58
N ASN A 142 7.90 -5.25 -1.09
CA ASN A 142 7.07 -4.07 -1.37
C ASN A 142 5.95 -4.39 -2.37
N MET A 143 6.25 -5.17 -3.43
CA MET A 143 5.25 -5.63 -4.39
C MET A 143 4.19 -6.53 -3.75
N LYS A 144 4.56 -7.36 -2.78
CA LYS A 144 3.61 -8.20 -2.02
C LYS A 144 2.63 -7.34 -1.22
N VAL A 145 3.10 -6.26 -0.61
CA VAL A 145 2.28 -5.32 0.16
C VAL A 145 1.37 -4.49 -0.76
N ILE A 146 1.89 -3.95 -1.86
CA ILE A 146 1.08 -3.20 -2.84
C ILE A 146 -0.01 -4.08 -3.44
N ARG A 147 0.32 -5.33 -3.81
CA ARG A 147 -0.65 -6.29 -4.35
C ARG A 147 -1.79 -6.58 -3.37
N LEU A 148 -1.52 -6.65 -2.06
CA LEU A 148 -2.56 -6.84 -1.06
C LEU A 148 -3.64 -5.75 -1.15
N ILE A 149 -3.22 -4.49 -1.23
CA ILE A 149 -4.17 -3.36 -1.30
C ILE A 149 -4.87 -3.32 -2.66
N GLU A 150 -4.15 -3.61 -3.73
CA GLU A 150 -4.73 -3.68 -5.07
C GLU A 150 -5.79 -4.78 -5.17
N ARG A 151 -5.56 -5.94 -4.55
CA ARG A 151 -6.54 -7.04 -4.47
C ARG A 151 -7.77 -6.63 -3.67
N TYR A 152 -7.59 -6.01 -2.51
CA TYR A 152 -8.70 -5.43 -1.73
C TYR A 152 -9.52 -4.45 -2.57
N ARG A 153 -8.87 -3.47 -3.21
CA ARG A 153 -9.53 -2.47 -4.06
C ARG A 153 -10.33 -3.12 -5.17
N LYS A 154 -9.72 -4.02 -5.93
CA LYS A 154 -10.38 -4.70 -7.06
C LYS A 154 -11.58 -5.52 -6.61
N THR A 155 -11.49 -6.20 -5.48
CA THR A 155 -12.62 -6.96 -4.94
C THR A 155 -13.73 -6.04 -4.44
N ARG A 156 -13.38 -4.98 -3.72
CA ARG A 156 -14.33 -4.06 -3.09
C ARG A 156 -15.08 -3.17 -4.09
N TYR A 157 -14.42 -2.78 -5.18
CA TYR A 157 -14.95 -1.87 -6.20
C TYR A 157 -15.12 -2.57 -7.55
N LYS A 158 -15.28 -3.89 -7.56
CA LYS A 158 -15.42 -4.69 -8.80
C LYS A 158 -16.53 -4.17 -9.73
N ASP A 159 -17.66 -3.74 -9.17
CA ASP A 159 -18.82 -3.32 -9.96
C ASP A 159 -18.56 -1.93 -10.57
N LEU A 160 -17.97 -1.01 -9.80
CA LEU A 160 -17.48 0.28 -10.29
C LEU A 160 -16.44 0.11 -11.41
N ILE A 161 -15.51 -0.83 -11.26
CA ILE A 161 -14.50 -1.13 -12.27
C ILE A 161 -15.16 -1.65 -13.56
N ARG A 162 -16.14 -2.54 -13.44
CA ARG A 162 -16.89 -3.06 -14.60
C ARG A 162 -17.62 -1.95 -15.36
N GLU A 163 -18.27 -1.03 -14.64
CA GLU A 163 -18.97 0.11 -15.25
C GLU A 163 -18.04 1.03 -16.03
N MET A 164 -16.77 1.16 -15.63
CA MET A 164 -15.76 1.98 -16.32
C MET A 164 -15.13 1.29 -17.55
N GLU A 165 -15.25 -0.05 -17.65
CA GLU A 165 -14.70 -0.84 -18.76
C GLU A 165 -15.71 -1.04 -19.91
N THR A 166 -17.00 -0.75 -19.67
CA THR A 166 -18.11 -0.74 -20.66
C THR A 166 -18.33 0.63 -21.28
#